data_AF-A0A7C6KNJ5-F1
#
_entry.id   AF-A0A7C6KNJ5-F1
#
_cell.length_a   1.000
_cell.length_b   1.000
_cell.length_c   1.000
_cell.angle_alpha   90.00
_cell.angle_beta   90.00
_cell.angle_gamma   90.00
#
_symmetry.space_group_name_H-M   'P 1'
#
loop_
_entity.id
_entity.type
_entity.pdbx_description
1 polymer ?
#
loop_
_entity_poly.entity_id
_entity_poly.type
_entity_poly.pdbx_seq_one_letter_code
_entity_poly.pdbx_strand_id
1 'polypeptide(L)'
;MSDWYRWERKDKGDVILLEPWIPETAMENEDKTTPRICVAPSPEEAFAALRNSAPKDISFLVLYKLIDPVPIYRPTREQVPDVHKTNEHWILCPAKFRKIDISGIIGLEVLR
;
A
#
# COMPACT_ATOMS: atom_id res chain seq x y z
N MET A 1 -7.99 16.51 -4.37
CA MET A 1 -8.17 15.14 -3.84
C MET A 1 -6.79 14.56 -3.64
N SER A 2 -6.52 13.96 -2.48
CA SER A 2 -5.24 13.27 -2.26
C SER A 2 -5.22 11.98 -3.06
N ASP A 3 -4.07 11.67 -3.66
CA ASP A 3 -3.85 10.40 -4.35
C ASP A 3 -3.47 9.31 -3.33
N TRP A 4 -3.79 8.05 -3.65
CA TRP A 4 -3.50 6.91 -2.79
C TRP A 4 -2.90 5.76 -3.59
N TYR A 5 -1.85 5.16 -3.04
CA TYR A 5 -0.99 4.22 -3.76
C TYR A 5 -0.77 2.94 -2.97
N ARG A 6 -0.51 1.87 -3.72
CA ARG A 6 -0.15 0.56 -3.19
C ARG A 6 0.75 -0.19 -4.17
N TRP A 7 1.76 -0.85 -3.63
CA TRP A 7 2.59 -1.77 -4.39
C TRP A 7 2.09 -3.21 -4.27
N GLU A 8 2.09 -3.91 -5.39
CA GLU A 8 1.76 -5.33 -5.49
C GLU A 8 2.97 -6.13 -5.98
N ARG A 9 3.11 -7.37 -5.50
CA ARG A 9 4.25 -8.25 -5.81
C ARG A 9 4.18 -8.95 -7.17
N LYS A 10 3.13 -8.67 -7.95
CA LYS A 10 2.95 -9.17 -9.30
C LYS A 10 1.99 -8.27 -10.04
N ASP A 11 2.13 -8.24 -11.36
CA ASP A 11 1.13 -7.65 -12.23
C ASP A 11 -0.19 -8.42 -12.10
N LYS A 12 -1.27 -7.68 -11.88
CA LYS A 12 -2.64 -8.18 -11.74
C LYS A 12 -3.56 -7.61 -12.83
N GLY A 13 -3.00 -6.95 -13.84
CA GLY A 13 -3.71 -6.25 -14.92
C GLY A 13 -3.75 -4.74 -14.73
N ASP A 14 -4.27 -4.04 -15.75
CA ASP A 14 -4.30 -2.57 -15.79
C ASP A 14 -5.24 -1.95 -14.76
N VAL A 15 -6.31 -2.65 -14.41
CA VAL A 15 -7.26 -2.26 -13.36
C VAL A 15 -7.54 -3.48 -12.50
N ILE A 16 -7.45 -3.30 -11.18
CA ILE A 16 -7.65 -4.36 -10.20
C ILE A 16 -8.73 -3.96 -9.21
N LEU A 17 -9.55 -4.93 -8.81
CA LEU A 17 -10.40 -4.82 -7.63
C LEU A 17 -9.68 -5.53 -6.48
N LEU A 18 -9.44 -4.82 -5.38
CA LEU A 18 -8.90 -5.39 -4.16
C LEU A 18 -10.01 -5.45 -3.11
N GLU A 19 -10.05 -6.58 -2.41
CA GLU A 19 -10.90 -6.83 -1.25
C GLU A 19 -10.06 -6.60 0.02
N PRO A 20 -10.59 -5.98 1.09
CA PRO A 20 -9.91 -5.90 2.38
C PRO A 20 -9.58 -7.30 2.93
N TRP A 21 -8.37 -7.47 3.47
CA TRP A 21 -7.95 -8.72 4.14
C TRP A 21 -7.18 -8.42 5.41
N ILE A 22 -7.03 -9.43 6.28
CA ILE A 22 -6.18 -9.33 7.47
C ILE A 22 -4.75 -9.70 7.04
N PRO A 23 -3.76 -8.80 7.13
CA PRO A 23 -2.40 -9.10 6.72
C PRO A 23 -1.80 -10.24 7.56
N GLU A 24 -1.38 -11.33 6.92
CA GLU A 24 -0.69 -12.45 7.59
C GLU A 24 0.64 -12.03 8.23
N THR A 25 1.23 -10.93 7.74
CA THR A 25 2.51 -10.39 8.20
C THR A 25 2.38 -9.33 9.29
N ALA A 26 1.18 -9.12 9.84
CA ALA A 26 0.96 -8.15 10.92
C ALA A 26 1.80 -8.53 12.16
N MET A 27 2.50 -7.55 12.72
CA MET A 27 3.34 -7.75 13.92
C MET A 27 2.48 -8.14 15.12
N GLU A 28 3.07 -8.80 16.13
CA GLU A 28 2.34 -9.30 17.31
C GLU A 28 1.51 -8.23 18.03
N ASN A 29 1.99 -6.99 18.03
CA ASN A 29 1.39 -5.82 18.65
C ASN A 29 0.54 -4.96 17.70
N GLU A 30 0.28 -5.42 16.47
CA GLU A 30 -0.62 -4.76 15.53
C GLU A 30 -2.01 -5.40 15.56
N ASP A 31 -3.01 -4.66 15.09
CA ASP A 31 -4.37 -5.15 14.87
C ASP A 31 -4.35 -6.34 13.89
N LYS A 32 -4.89 -7.48 14.32
CA LYS A 32 -4.99 -8.71 13.51
C LYS A 32 -6.43 -9.12 13.24
N THR A 33 -7.37 -8.19 13.36
CA THR A 33 -8.81 -8.48 13.33
C THR A 33 -9.55 -7.66 12.30
N THR A 34 -9.05 -6.48 11.93
CA THR A 34 -9.66 -5.57 10.97
C THR A 34 -9.16 -5.88 9.56
N PRO A 35 -10.01 -6.38 8.63
CA PRO A 35 -9.65 -6.53 7.23
C PRO A 35 -9.47 -5.16 6.58
N ARG A 36 -8.39 -4.98 5.81
CA ARG A 36 -8.02 -3.69 5.22
C ARG A 36 -7.20 -3.83 3.95
N ILE A 37 -7.22 -2.78 3.14
CA ILE A 37 -6.24 -2.54 2.08
C ILE A 37 -5.35 -1.40 2.57
N CYS A 38 -4.07 -1.70 2.84
CA CYS A 38 -3.11 -0.65 3.23
C CYS A 38 -2.70 0.16 1.99
N VAL A 39 -2.76 1.49 2.12
CA VAL A 39 -2.41 2.48 1.09
C VAL A 39 -1.57 3.61 1.69
N ALA A 40 -0.87 4.36 0.85
CA ALA A 40 -0.09 5.53 1.25
C ALA A 40 -0.33 6.72 0.30
N PRO A 41 -0.11 7.97 0.75
CA PRO A 41 -0.35 9.17 -0.07
C PRO A 41 0.71 9.42 -1.16
N SER A 42 1.78 8.62 -1.20
CA SER A 42 2.80 8.68 -2.25
C SER A 42 3.34 7.27 -2.61
N PRO A 43 3.87 7.08 -3.84
CA PRO A 43 4.53 5.84 -4.23
C PRO A 43 5.71 5.47 -3.33
N GLU A 44 6.49 6.45 -2.86
CA GLU A 44 7.66 6.28 -2.01
C GLU A 44 7.27 5.79 -0.62
N GLU A 45 6.24 6.37 0.00
CA GLU A 45 5.70 5.92 1.28
C GLU A 45 5.11 4.51 1.15
N ALA A 46 4.40 4.22 0.05
CA ALA A 46 3.90 2.88 -0.23
C ALA A 46 5.05 1.86 -0.35
N PHE A 47 6.18 2.26 -0.96
CA PHE A 47 7.35 1.39 -1.09
C PHE A 47 8.07 1.19 0.25
N ALA A 48 8.19 2.25 1.05
CA ALA A 48 8.80 2.20 2.38
C ALA A 48 8.10 1.18 3.30
N ALA A 49 6.76 1.09 3.21
CA ALA A 49 5.97 0.08 3.92
C ALA A 49 6.31 -1.37 3.50
N LEU A 50 6.77 -1.57 2.27
CA LEU A 50 7.25 -2.85 1.80
C LEU A 50 8.73 -3.09 2.09
N ARG A 51 9.55 -2.07 2.39
CA ARG A 51 11.03 -2.13 2.36
C ARG A 51 11.64 -3.35 3.05
N ASN A 52 11.13 -3.73 4.22
CA ASN A 52 11.66 -4.87 4.99
C ASN A 52 11.21 -6.24 4.46
N SER A 53 10.20 -6.26 3.58
CA SER A 53 9.62 -7.47 2.99
C SER A 53 9.66 -7.47 1.45
N ALA A 54 10.16 -6.41 0.83
CA ALA A 54 10.18 -6.24 -0.61
C ALA A 54 11.04 -7.35 -1.23
N PRO A 55 10.63 -7.89 -2.40
CA PRO A 55 11.47 -8.84 -3.12
C PRO A 55 12.80 -8.17 -3.48
N LYS A 56 13.90 -8.94 -3.42
CA LYS A 56 15.23 -8.47 -3.86
C LYS A 56 15.22 -8.03 -5.32
N ASP A 57 14.40 -8.70 -6.12
CA ASP A 57 14.12 -8.33 -7.50
C ASP A 57 12.87 -7.44 -7.54
N ILE A 58 13.09 -6.14 -7.70
CA ILE A 58 12.03 -5.14 -7.76
C ILE A 58 11.25 -5.16 -9.08
N SER A 59 11.70 -5.93 -10.10
CA SER A 59 10.98 -6.05 -11.37
C SER A 59 9.59 -6.68 -11.23
N PHE A 60 9.34 -7.37 -10.12
CA PHE A 60 8.03 -7.94 -9.78
C PHE A 60 7.12 -6.97 -9.04
N LEU A 61 7.59 -5.78 -8.68
CA LEU A 61 6.77 -4.79 -8.00
C LEU A 61 6.00 -3.93 -9.01
N VAL A 62 4.68 -3.86 -8.82
CA VAL A 62 3.79 -3.07 -9.66
C VAL A 62 3.06 -2.05 -8.80
N LEU A 63 3.12 -0.79 -9.20
CA LEU A 63 2.45 0.31 -8.51
C LEU A 63 1.01 0.44 -9.01
N TYR A 64 0.09 0.56 -8.06
CA TYR A 64 -1.33 0.77 -8.30
C TYR A 64 -1.80 2.04 -7.59
N LYS A 65 -2.59 2.87 -8.28
CA LYS A 65 -3.22 4.09 -7.77
C LYS A 65 -4.71 3.88 -7.60
N LEU A 66 -5.26 4.27 -6.45
CA LEU A 66 -6.70 4.23 -6.17
C LEU A 66 -7.46 5.10 -7.18
N ILE A 67 -8.56 4.57 -7.72
CA ILE A 67 -9.45 5.31 -8.64
C ILE A 67 -10.88 5.44 -8.13
N ASP A 68 -11.27 4.64 -7.12
CA ASP A 68 -12.59 4.75 -6.51
C ASP A 68 -12.61 5.83 -5.41
N PRO A 69 -13.70 6.61 -5.28
CA PRO A 69 -13.86 7.59 -4.22
C PRO A 69 -14.33 6.90 -2.92
N VAL A 70 -13.45 6.11 -2.32
CA VAL A 70 -13.70 5.40 -1.06
C VAL A 70 -13.18 6.17 0.16
N PRO A 71 -13.81 6.00 1.34
CA PRO A 71 -13.32 6.61 2.57
C PRO A 71 -11.95 6.02 2.95
N ILE A 72 -11.06 6.91 3.40
CA ILE A 72 -9.75 6.54 3.92
C ILE A 72 -9.80 6.61 5.44
N TYR A 73 -9.45 5.49 6.05
CA TYR A 73 -9.36 5.35 7.49
C TYR A 73 -7.91 5.51 7.94
N ARG A 74 -7.69 6.27 9.01
CA ARG A 74 -6.39 6.36 9.66
C ARG A 74 -6.44 5.51 10.94
N PRO A 75 -5.64 4.43 11.04
CA PRO A 75 -5.66 3.61 12.23
C PRO A 75 -5.22 4.39 13.46
N THR A 76 -5.69 3.94 14.62
CA THR A 76 -5.27 4.51 15.90
C THR A 76 -3.95 3.88 16.35
N ARG A 77 -3.32 4.47 17.39
CA ARG A 77 -2.08 3.91 17.97
C ARG A 77 -2.32 2.55 18.63
N GLU A 78 -3.53 2.30 19.10
CA GLU A 78 -3.91 1.01 19.68
C GLU A 78 -3.98 -0.09 18.61
N GLN A 79 -4.33 0.28 17.37
CA GLN A 79 -4.39 -0.65 16.24
C GLN A 79 -3.04 -0.83 15.57
N VAL A 80 -2.27 0.24 15.40
CA VAL A 80 -0.93 0.21 14.82
C VAL A 80 -0.03 1.14 15.64
N PRO A 81 0.79 0.61 16.56
CA PRO A 81 1.57 1.43 17.51
C PRO A 81 2.46 2.48 16.85
N ASP A 82 2.99 2.20 15.67
CA ASP A 82 3.85 3.09 14.89
C ASP A 82 3.13 3.84 13.76
N VAL A 83 1.79 3.88 13.73
CA VAL A 83 0.98 4.59 12.71
C VAL A 83 1.43 6.03 12.48
N HIS A 84 1.90 6.70 13.52
CA HIS A 84 2.36 8.09 13.48
C HIS A 84 3.72 8.26 12.79
N LYS A 85 4.48 7.17 12.63
CA LYS A 85 5.77 7.13 11.92
C LYS A 85 5.60 6.61 10.50
N THR A 86 4.75 5.60 10.30
CA THR A 86 4.53 4.95 9.00
C THR A 86 3.55 5.69 8.11
N ASN A 87 2.78 6.64 8.70
CA ASN A 87 1.72 7.36 8.00
C ASN A 87 0.73 6.38 7.34
N GLU A 88 0.43 5.27 8.02
CA GLU A 88 -0.39 4.21 7.47
C GLU A 88 -1.85 4.64 7.29
N HIS A 89 -2.45 4.23 6.18
CA HIS A 89 -3.85 4.47 5.85
C HIS A 89 -4.52 3.20 5.33
N TRP A 90 -5.80 3.04 5.67
CA TRP A 90 -6.58 1.85 5.38
C TRP A 90 -7.81 2.19 4.54
N ILE A 91 -8.16 1.28 3.63
CA ILE A 91 -9.48 1.19 3.02
C ILE A 91 -10.17 -0.05 3.56
N LEU A 92 -11.38 0.11 4.06
CA LEU A 92 -12.15 -0.94 4.75
C LEU A 92 -13.27 -1.56 3.89
N CYS A 93 -13.31 -1.21 2.61
CA CYS A 93 -14.25 -1.74 1.63
C CYS A 93 -13.52 -2.14 0.34
N PRO A 94 -14.17 -2.92 -0.56
CA PRO A 94 -13.59 -3.23 -1.85
C PRO A 94 -13.33 -1.95 -2.65
N ALA A 95 -12.19 -1.88 -3.32
CA ALA A 95 -11.78 -0.69 -4.06
C ALA A 95 -11.00 -1.01 -5.33
N LYS A 96 -11.23 -0.21 -6.38
CA LYS A 96 -10.52 -0.31 -7.65
C LYS A 96 -9.27 0.54 -7.67
N PHE A 97 -8.23 -0.03 -8.27
CA PHE A 97 -6.96 0.63 -8.51
C PHE A 97 -6.56 0.49 -9.98
N ARG A 98 -5.81 1.46 -10.47
CA ARG A 98 -5.22 1.45 -11.80
C ARG A 98 -3.71 1.29 -11.71
N LYS A 99 -3.16 0.43 -12.56
CA LYS A 99 -1.72 0.26 -12.72
C LYS A 99 -1.09 1.58 -13.19
N ILE A 100 0.03 1.93 -12.58
CA ILE A 100 0.83 3.10 -12.96
C ILE A 100 2.08 2.61 -13.66
N ASP A 101 2.38 3.21 -14.81
CA ASP A 101 3.68 3.03 -15.45
C ASP A 101 4.74 3.79 -14.66
N ILE A 102 5.69 3.04 -14.11
CA ILE A 102 6.78 3.56 -13.29
C ILE A 102 8.00 3.97 -14.13
N SER A 103 7.98 3.73 -15.45
CA SER A 103 9.10 3.99 -16.36
C SER A 103 9.58 5.45 -16.41
N GLY A 104 8.79 6.40 -15.89
CA GLY A 104 9.18 7.81 -15.69
C GLY A 104 9.19 8.30 -14.23
N ILE A 105 8.76 7.47 -13.27
CA ILE A 105 8.82 7.77 -11.82
C ILE A 105 10.20 7.38 -11.27
N ILE A 106 10.87 6.41 -11.91
CA ILE A 106 12.22 5.96 -11.56
C ILE A 106 13.25 6.95 -12.12
N GLY A 107 13.29 8.13 -11.51
CA GLY A 107 14.46 8.98 -11.45
C GLY A 107 14.90 9.13 -10.00
N LEU A 108 15.18 8.04 -9.28
CA LEU A 108 15.61 8.10 -7.86
C LEU A 108 16.36 6.82 -7.47
N GLU A 109 17.64 6.97 -7.11
CA GLU A 109 18.25 6.78 -5.78
C GLU A 109 17.63 5.82 -4.72
N VAL A 110 16.68 4.95 -5.06
CA VAL A 110 16.18 3.87 -4.19
C VAL A 110 17.08 2.62 -4.29
N LEU A 111 18.06 2.65 -5.21
CA LEU A 111 18.96 1.54 -5.57
C LEU A 111 20.43 1.76 -5.15
N ARG A 112 20.74 2.75 -4.31
CA ARG A 112 22.08 2.91 -3.71
C ARG A 112 22.07 2.65 -2.21
#